data_AF-W4IY45-F1
#
_entry.id   AF-W4IY45-F1
#
_cell.length_a   1.000
_cell.length_b   1.000
_cell.length_c   1.000
_cell.angle_alpha   90.00
_cell.angle_beta   90.00
_cell.angle_gamma   90.00
#
_symmetry.space_group_name_H-M   'P 1'
#
loop_
_entity.id
_entity.type
_entity.pdbx_description
1 polymer ?
#
loop_
_entity_poly.entity_id
_entity_poly.type
_entity_poly.pdbx_seq_one_letter_code
_entity_poly.pdbx_strand_id
1 'polypeptide(L)'
;MVTKTGYLIDTKLLEQVWEYERSDNIKRISEFIDAIKIKSTLHALKEGGEIFWRQLLIKSSTVPSNIQEKMFSIWIGLDEENRGIIDSSKILKFLKSQGINLTSEHDIREFLEVFDRNNKNGLNQEEFFVLIIIVKQILVELLDINAVQSLFEEVYGIPWKSLSSIDVNSLKKILTEVR
;
A
#
# COMPACT_ATOMS: atom_id res chain seq x y z
N MET A 1 39.33 20.92 -1.55
CA MET A 1 39.24 20.86 -3.02
C MET A 1 38.70 22.19 -3.53
N VAL A 2 39.39 22.85 -4.45
CA VAL A 2 38.94 24.10 -5.10
C VAL A 2 38.42 23.74 -6.48
N THR A 3 37.24 24.22 -6.86
CA THR A 3 36.67 23.97 -8.20
C THR A 3 37.43 24.77 -9.27
N LYS A 4 37.24 24.44 -10.56
CA LYS A 4 37.81 25.18 -11.70
C LYS A 4 37.48 26.69 -11.71
N THR A 5 36.50 27.13 -10.91
CA THR A 5 36.08 28.53 -10.78
C THR A 5 36.65 29.24 -9.55
N GLY A 6 37.54 28.62 -8.78
CA GLY A 6 38.24 29.25 -7.65
C GLY A 6 37.46 29.26 -6.33
N TYR A 7 36.27 28.66 -6.28
CA TYR A 7 35.48 28.56 -5.05
C TYR A 7 35.92 27.36 -4.20
N LEU A 8 36.11 27.59 -2.90
CA LEU A 8 36.31 26.55 -1.90
C LEU A 8 34.99 25.79 -1.72
N ILE A 9 35.01 24.47 -1.93
CA ILE A 9 33.87 23.62 -1.60
C ILE A 9 33.77 23.55 -0.07
N ASP A 10 32.68 24.05 0.50
CA ASP A 10 32.34 23.82 1.90
C ASP A 10 31.93 22.35 2.07
N THR A 11 32.87 21.54 2.57
CA THR A 11 32.69 20.11 2.74
C THR A 11 31.61 19.79 3.77
N LYS A 12 31.39 20.66 4.77
CA LYS A 12 30.32 20.47 5.76
C LYS A 12 28.95 20.68 5.14
N LEU A 13 28.81 21.72 4.32
CA LEU A 13 27.58 21.94 3.55
C LEU A 13 27.32 20.78 2.59
N LEU A 14 28.37 20.27 1.91
CA LEU A 14 28.23 19.14 1.00
C LEU A 14 27.78 17.87 1.73
N GLU A 15 28.33 17.56 2.90
CA GLU A 15 27.88 16.45 3.74
C GLU A 15 26.42 16.61 4.17
N GLN A 16 26.01 17.82 4.56
CA GLN A 16 24.62 18.10 4.93
C GLN A 16 23.65 17.90 3.77
N VAL A 17 23.97 18.43 2.59
CA VAL A 17 23.16 18.25 1.37
C VAL A 17 23.10 16.77 1.00
N TRP A 18 24.22 16.06 1.11
CA TRP A 18 24.29 14.63 0.80
C TRP A 18 23.41 13.79 1.74
N GLU A 19 23.48 14.01 3.05
CA GLU A 19 22.64 13.28 4.01
C GLU A 19 21.15 13.63 3.85
N TYR A 20 20.84 14.90 3.54
CA TYR A 20 19.48 15.32 3.23
C TYR A 20 18.92 14.59 2.00
N GLU A 21 19.62 14.64 0.87
CA GLU A 21 19.21 13.98 -0.37
C GLU A 21 19.14 12.46 -0.20
N ARG A 22 20.07 11.85 0.55
CA ARG A 22 20.02 10.42 0.87
C ARG A 22 18.76 10.09 1.65
N SER A 23 18.48 10.83 2.72
CA SER A 23 17.28 10.62 3.55
C SER A 23 15.99 10.77 2.75
N ASP A 24 15.91 11.81 1.92
CA ASP A 24 14.74 12.05 1.09
C ASP A 24 14.57 10.97 0.01
N ASN A 25 15.66 10.48 -0.58
CA ASN A 25 15.61 9.35 -1.51
C ASN A 25 15.17 8.05 -0.83
N ILE A 26 15.65 7.76 0.39
CA ILE A 26 15.20 6.58 1.15
C ILE A 26 13.69 6.67 1.40
N LYS A 27 13.20 7.84 1.80
CA LYS A 27 11.77 8.07 2.02
C LYS A 27 10.95 7.81 0.75
N ARG A 28 11.34 8.43 -0.38
CA ARG A 28 10.65 8.26 -1.67
C ARG A 28 10.64 6.80 -2.15
N ILE A 29 11.74 6.08 -1.94
CA ILE A 29 11.83 4.65 -2.29
C ILE A 29 10.90 3.82 -1.41
N SER A 30 10.82 4.10 -0.11
CA SER A 30 9.88 3.42 0.80
C SER A 30 8.44 3.65 0.38
N GLU A 31 8.05 4.89 0.12
CA GLU A 31 6.70 5.26 -0.34
C GLU A 31 6.36 4.55 -1.67
N PHE A 32 7.32 4.47 -2.59
CA PHE A 32 7.16 3.74 -3.85
C PHE A 32 6.94 2.23 -3.63
N ILE A 33 7.73 1.61 -2.75
CA ILE A 33 7.58 0.18 -2.42
C ILE A 33 6.20 -0.08 -1.81
N ASP A 34 5.76 0.74 -0.87
CA ASP A 34 4.46 0.60 -0.21
C ASP A 34 3.31 0.70 -1.22
N ALA A 35 3.39 1.63 -2.16
CA ALA A 35 2.38 1.77 -3.19
C ALA A 35 2.35 0.60 -4.18
N ILE A 36 3.51 0.03 -4.54
CA ILE A 36 3.57 -1.20 -5.35
C ILE A 36 2.96 -2.39 -4.59
N LYS A 37 3.22 -2.51 -3.29
CA LYS A 37 2.58 -3.54 -2.45
C LYS A 37 1.07 -3.40 -2.44
N ILE A 38 0.56 -2.18 -2.26
CA ILE A 38 -0.88 -1.90 -2.27
C ILE A 38 -1.48 -2.31 -3.61
N LYS A 39 -0.94 -1.81 -4.75
CA LYS A 39 -1.48 -2.12 -6.08
C LYS A 39 -1.42 -3.60 -6.42
N SER A 40 -0.32 -4.29 -6.13
CA SER A 40 -0.19 -5.73 -6.39
C SER A 40 -1.18 -6.55 -5.54
N THR A 41 -1.39 -6.16 -4.29
CA THR A 41 -2.36 -6.83 -3.40
C THR A 41 -3.80 -6.61 -3.85
N LEU A 42 -4.15 -5.39 -4.27
CA LEU A 42 -5.47 -5.09 -4.84
C LEU A 42 -5.72 -5.86 -6.14
N HIS A 43 -4.73 -5.94 -7.03
CA HIS A 43 -4.81 -6.73 -8.26
C HIS A 43 -5.05 -8.20 -7.94
N ALA A 44 -4.26 -8.79 -7.04
CA ALA A 44 -4.42 -10.16 -6.61
C ALA A 44 -5.79 -10.43 -5.96
N LEU A 45 -6.35 -9.46 -5.22
CA LEU A 45 -7.68 -9.61 -4.64
C LEU A 45 -8.78 -9.61 -5.70
N LYS A 46 -8.66 -8.76 -6.73
CA LYS A 46 -9.60 -8.69 -7.85
C LYS A 46 -9.55 -9.98 -8.68
N GLU A 47 -8.36 -10.43 -9.06
CA GLU A 47 -8.16 -11.62 -9.89
C GLU A 47 -8.44 -12.93 -9.13
N GLY A 48 -8.02 -13.01 -7.86
CA GLY A 48 -8.23 -14.18 -7.01
C GLY A 48 -9.70 -14.46 -6.68
N GLY A 49 -10.56 -13.46 -6.85
CA GLY A 49 -12.02 -13.57 -6.73
C GLY A 49 -12.47 -14.13 -5.38
N GLU A 50 -13.59 -14.86 -5.40
CA GLU A 50 -14.24 -15.40 -4.20
C GLU A 50 -13.37 -16.40 -3.41
N ILE A 51 -12.52 -17.18 -4.08
CA ILE A 51 -11.71 -18.21 -3.43
C ILE A 51 -10.65 -17.55 -2.53
N PHE A 52 -9.94 -16.56 -3.06
CA PHE A 52 -8.94 -15.84 -2.31
C PHE A 52 -9.56 -15.02 -1.18
N TRP A 53 -10.70 -14.38 -1.42
CA TRP A 53 -11.44 -13.66 -0.37
C TRP A 53 -11.83 -14.57 0.80
N ARG A 54 -12.35 -15.77 0.52
CA ARG A 54 -12.69 -16.75 1.57
C ARG A 54 -11.48 -17.21 2.36
N GLN A 55 -10.32 -17.37 1.71
CA GLN A 55 -9.07 -17.70 2.42
C GLN A 55 -8.68 -16.59 3.39
N LEU A 56 -8.80 -15.32 2.98
CA LEU A 56 -8.53 -14.17 3.85
C LEU A 56 -9.52 -14.08 5.01
N LEU A 57 -10.79 -14.37 4.76
CA LEU A 57 -11.82 -14.43 5.80
C LEU A 57 -11.47 -15.51 6.84
N ILE A 58 -11.10 -16.72 6.39
CA ILE A 58 -10.65 -17.80 7.27
C ILE A 58 -9.38 -17.38 8.02
N LYS A 59 -8.43 -16.71 7.35
CA LYS A 59 -7.21 -16.21 7.99
C LYS A 59 -7.55 -15.21 9.09
N SER A 60 -8.54 -14.34 8.86
CA SER A 60 -8.99 -13.36 9.84
C SER A 60 -9.67 -13.98 11.08
N SER A 61 -10.35 -15.11 10.92
CA SER A 61 -11.01 -15.83 12.02
C SER A 61 -10.10 -16.81 12.75
N THR A 62 -8.96 -17.17 12.15
CA THR A 62 -7.97 -18.11 12.72
C THR A 62 -6.77 -17.40 13.36
N VAL A 63 -6.78 -16.07 13.44
CA VAL A 63 -5.74 -15.32 14.16
C VAL A 63 -5.75 -15.65 15.66
N PRO A 64 -4.59 -15.59 16.34
CA PRO A 64 -4.51 -15.68 17.80
C PRO A 64 -5.48 -14.73 18.52
N SER A 65 -6.06 -15.18 19.65
CA SER A 65 -7.12 -14.44 20.37
C SER A 65 -6.73 -13.01 20.75
N ASN A 66 -5.46 -12.77 21.12
CA ASN A 66 -4.95 -11.44 21.43
C ASN A 66 -4.94 -10.49 20.20
N ILE A 67 -4.84 -11.03 18.98
CA ILE A 67 -4.95 -10.26 17.74
C ILE A 67 -6.42 -10.03 17.42
N GLN A 68 -7.26 -11.05 17.62
CA GLN A 68 -8.70 -10.95 17.41
C GLN A 68 -9.34 -9.88 18.31
N GLU A 69 -8.97 -9.84 19.60
CA GLU A 69 -9.40 -8.80 20.55
C GLU A 69 -8.98 -7.40 20.11
N LYS A 70 -7.77 -7.25 19.55
CA LYS A 70 -7.30 -5.97 19.00
C LYS A 70 -8.07 -5.56 17.74
N MET A 71 -8.35 -6.50 16.85
CA MET A 71 -9.16 -6.22 15.65
C MET A 71 -10.57 -5.78 16.04
N PHE A 72 -11.15 -6.44 17.03
CA PHE A 72 -12.47 -6.11 17.56
C PHE A 72 -12.50 -4.77 18.29
N SER A 73 -11.46 -4.43 19.06
CA SER A 73 -11.38 -3.12 19.72
C SER A 73 -11.23 -1.96 18.73
N ILE A 74 -10.47 -2.16 17.64
CA ILE A 74 -10.38 -1.19 16.55
C ILE A 74 -11.75 -1.05 15.86
N TRP A 75 -12.44 -2.17 15.60
CA TRP A 75 -13.79 -2.15 15.02
C TRP A 75 -14.75 -1.33 15.88
N ILE A 76 -14.84 -1.59 17.20
CA ILE A 76 -15.69 -0.82 18.11
C ILE A 76 -15.33 0.66 18.10
N GLY A 77 -14.03 0.98 18.09
CA GLY A 77 -13.57 2.36 18.05
C GLY A 77 -13.92 3.10 16.77
N LEU A 78 -14.18 2.39 15.66
CA LEU A 78 -14.60 3.00 14.39
C LEU A 78 -16.13 3.00 14.24
N ASP A 79 -16.81 1.94 14.68
CA ASP A 79 -18.26 1.83 14.72
C ASP A 79 -18.85 2.36 16.05
N GLU A 80 -18.44 3.57 16.45
CA GLU A 80 -18.87 4.22 17.70
C GLU A 80 -20.41 4.32 17.84
N GLU A 81 -21.10 4.40 16.71
CA GLU A 81 -22.56 4.52 16.64
C GLU A 81 -23.28 3.17 16.55
N ASN A 82 -22.52 2.06 16.58
CA ASN A 82 -23.00 0.68 16.52
C ASN A 82 -23.96 0.45 15.34
N ARG A 83 -23.64 1.03 14.18
CA ARG A 83 -24.44 0.90 12.95
C ARG A 83 -24.14 -0.42 12.24
N GLY A 84 -23.09 -1.13 12.64
CA GLY A 84 -22.64 -2.36 11.99
C GLY A 84 -21.91 -2.13 10.66
N ILE A 85 -21.67 -0.87 10.29
CA ILE A 85 -21.05 -0.45 9.02
C ILE A 85 -20.17 0.76 9.29
N ILE A 86 -18.90 0.68 8.87
CA ILE A 86 -17.96 1.80 8.92
C ILE A 86 -17.95 2.49 7.55
N ASP A 87 -18.12 3.81 7.55
CA ASP A 87 -18.09 4.61 6.34
C ASP A 87 -16.67 4.79 5.80
N SER A 88 -16.58 5.09 4.51
CA SER A 88 -15.32 5.32 3.80
C SER A 88 -14.43 6.36 4.48
N SER A 89 -15.01 7.41 5.08
CA SER A 89 -14.24 8.49 5.70
C SER A 89 -13.47 8.02 6.95
N LYS A 90 -14.07 7.16 7.78
CA LYS A 90 -13.41 6.59 8.95
C LYS A 90 -12.36 5.57 8.56
N ILE A 91 -12.61 4.76 7.52
CA ILE A 91 -11.63 3.80 7.00
C ILE A 91 -10.38 4.52 6.48
N LEU A 92 -10.55 5.64 5.76
CA LEU A 92 -9.43 6.42 5.26
C LEU A 92 -8.60 7.06 6.38
N LYS A 93 -9.25 7.59 7.42
CA LYS A 93 -8.57 8.07 8.62
C LYS A 93 -7.77 6.95 9.29
N PHE A 94 -8.34 5.74 9.36
CA PHE A 94 -7.66 4.56 9.89
C PHE A 94 -6.43 4.21 9.04
N LEU A 95 -6.54 4.07 7.73
CA LEU A 95 -5.41 3.76 6.84
C LEU A 95 -4.27 4.78 6.98
N LYS A 96 -4.62 6.07 7.01
CA LYS A 96 -3.66 7.15 7.23
C LYS A 96 -2.94 7.03 8.59
N SER A 97 -3.66 6.62 9.64
CA SER A 97 -3.07 6.37 10.97
C SER A 97 -2.10 5.18 10.98
N GLN A 98 -2.28 4.21 10.07
CA GLN A 98 -1.40 3.06 9.92
C GLN A 98 -0.18 3.36 9.02
N GLY A 99 -0.05 4.60 8.52
CA GLY A 99 1.02 5.00 7.61
C GLY A 99 0.73 4.74 6.13
N ILE A 100 -0.48 4.27 5.79
CA ILE A 100 -0.90 4.06 4.40
C ILE A 100 -1.52 5.36 3.89
N ASN A 101 -0.79 6.05 3.02
CA ASN A 101 -1.26 7.26 2.35
C ASN A 101 -1.74 6.91 0.94
N LEU A 102 -3.06 6.83 0.77
CA LEU A 102 -3.69 6.84 -0.55
C LEU A 102 -3.84 8.31 -0.97
N THR A 103 -3.19 8.71 -2.07
CA THR A 103 -3.10 10.12 -2.51
C THR A 103 -4.20 10.50 -3.49
N SER A 104 -4.64 9.59 -4.37
CA SER A 104 -5.66 9.89 -5.37
C SER A 104 -7.06 9.43 -4.92
N GLU A 105 -8.09 10.22 -5.25
CA GLU A 105 -9.50 9.82 -5.03
C GLU A 105 -9.86 8.53 -5.77
N HIS A 106 -9.23 8.30 -6.92
CA HIS A 106 -9.41 7.08 -7.71
C HIS A 106 -8.91 5.85 -6.94
N ASP A 107 -7.67 5.90 -6.41
CA ASP A 107 -7.09 4.78 -5.66
C ASP A 107 -7.84 4.53 -4.36
N ILE A 108 -8.32 5.59 -3.71
CA ILE A 108 -9.19 5.50 -2.53
C ILE A 108 -10.46 4.72 -2.85
N ARG A 109 -11.15 5.10 -3.94
CA ARG A 109 -12.39 4.45 -4.34
C ARG A 109 -12.13 3.00 -4.74
N GLU A 110 -11.13 2.77 -5.59
CA GLU A 110 -10.75 1.44 -6.06
C GLU A 110 -10.38 0.52 -4.88
N PHE A 111 -9.59 1.03 -3.92
CA PHE A 111 -9.22 0.30 -2.73
C PHE A 111 -10.46 -0.09 -1.91
N LEU A 112 -11.39 0.84 -1.67
CA LEU A 112 -12.57 0.57 -0.86
C LEU A 112 -13.58 -0.36 -1.55
N GLU A 113 -13.81 -0.18 -2.85
CA GLU A 113 -14.70 -1.03 -3.67
C GLU A 113 -14.28 -2.51 -3.63
N VAL A 114 -12.98 -2.75 -3.55
CA VAL A 114 -12.41 -4.10 -3.49
C VAL A 114 -12.81 -4.84 -2.20
N PHE A 115 -13.07 -4.12 -1.10
CA PHE A 115 -13.50 -4.71 0.18
C PHE A 115 -15.01 -4.61 0.43
N ASP A 116 -15.73 -3.63 -0.15
CA ASP A 116 -17.20 -3.49 -0.03
C ASP A 116 -17.93 -4.50 -0.93
N ARG A 117 -17.85 -5.78 -0.58
CA ARG A 117 -18.43 -6.88 -1.37
C ARG A 117 -19.96 -6.87 -1.33
N ASN A 118 -20.55 -6.31 -0.28
CA ASN A 118 -21.99 -6.25 -0.08
C ASN A 118 -22.64 -4.98 -0.65
N ASN A 119 -21.87 -4.07 -1.25
CA ASN A 119 -22.30 -2.79 -1.84
C ASN A 119 -23.13 -1.92 -0.89
N LYS A 120 -22.73 -1.84 0.39
CA LYS A 120 -23.43 -0.99 1.37
C LYS A 120 -22.85 0.42 1.51
N ASN A 121 -21.92 0.80 0.63
CA ASN A 121 -21.19 2.06 0.68
C ASN A 121 -20.42 2.20 2.01
N GLY A 122 -19.80 1.11 2.44
CA GLY A 122 -19.10 0.99 3.71
C GLY A 122 -18.76 -0.46 4.04
N LEU A 123 -17.87 -0.66 5.02
CA LEU A 123 -17.41 -2.00 5.37
C LEU A 123 -18.15 -2.52 6.61
N ASN A 124 -18.68 -3.71 6.50
CA ASN A 124 -19.15 -4.47 7.66
C ASN A 124 -17.95 -5.05 8.44
N GLN A 125 -18.23 -5.73 9.56
CA GLN A 125 -17.17 -6.27 10.42
C GLN A 125 -16.25 -7.28 9.72
N GLU A 126 -16.81 -8.21 8.93
CA GLU A 126 -16.05 -9.23 8.22
C GLU A 126 -15.13 -8.60 7.16
N GLU A 127 -15.68 -7.66 6.38
CA GLU A 127 -14.95 -6.92 5.35
C GLU A 127 -13.83 -6.06 5.97
N PHE A 128 -14.12 -5.44 7.11
CA PHE A 128 -13.13 -4.68 7.87
C PHE A 128 -12.02 -5.57 8.46
N PHE A 129 -12.34 -6.80 8.88
CA PHE A 129 -11.34 -7.74 9.37
C PHE A 129 -10.42 -8.22 8.25
N VAL A 130 -10.96 -8.53 7.08
CA VAL A 130 -10.15 -8.83 5.89
C VAL A 130 -9.26 -7.64 5.53
N LEU A 131 -9.78 -6.41 5.58
CA LEU A 131 -8.99 -5.20 5.38
C LEU A 131 -7.82 -5.11 6.36
N ILE A 132 -8.03 -5.35 7.66
CA ILE A 132 -6.94 -5.31 8.64
C ILE A 132 -5.86 -6.35 8.35
N ILE A 133 -6.25 -7.57 7.96
CA ILE A 133 -5.27 -8.61 7.59
C ILE A 133 -4.44 -8.14 6.42
N ILE A 134 -5.05 -7.60 5.37
CA ILE A 134 -4.34 -7.08 4.21
C ILE A 134 -3.41 -5.91 4.58
N VAL A 135 -3.90 -4.94 5.35
CA VAL A 135 -3.09 -3.81 5.84
C VAL A 135 -1.88 -4.31 6.63
N LYS A 136 -2.07 -5.30 7.51
CA LYS A 136 -0.96 -5.93 8.25
C LYS A 136 0.02 -6.63 7.32
N GLN A 137 -0.46 -7.34 6.30
CA GLN A 137 0.42 -7.99 5.31
C GLN A 137 1.23 -6.94 4.54
N ILE A 138 0.61 -5.86 4.07
CA ILE A 138 1.30 -4.77 3.36
C ILE A 138 2.43 -4.17 4.23
N LEU A 139 2.16 -3.95 5.51
CA LEU A 139 3.10 -3.33 6.45
C LEU A 139 4.22 -4.28 6.92
N VAL A 140 3.94 -5.58 7.06
CA VAL A 140 4.85 -6.53 7.74
C VAL A 140 5.52 -7.51 6.78
N GLU A 141 4.82 -7.95 5.72
CA GLU A 141 5.32 -8.98 4.80
C GLU A 141 6.19 -8.37 3.68
N LEU A 142 7.14 -9.18 3.18
CA LEU A 142 7.92 -8.86 1.99
C LEU A 142 7.00 -8.81 0.76
N LEU A 143 7.41 -8.10 -0.30
CA LEU A 143 6.69 -8.07 -1.58
C LEU A 143 6.44 -9.51 -2.08
N ASP A 144 5.18 -9.85 -2.34
CA ASP A 144 4.83 -11.12 -2.99
C ASP A 144 5.25 -11.06 -4.46
N ILE A 145 6.32 -11.77 -4.80
CA ILE A 145 6.91 -11.79 -6.14
C ILE A 145 5.88 -12.19 -7.19
N ASN A 146 4.95 -13.10 -6.89
CA ASN A 146 3.97 -13.56 -7.86
C ASN A 146 2.92 -12.48 -8.14
N ALA A 147 2.43 -11.81 -7.09
CA ALA A 147 1.47 -10.70 -7.22
C ALA A 147 2.09 -9.50 -7.95
N VAL A 148 3.37 -9.21 -7.66
CA VAL A 148 4.12 -8.14 -8.34
C VAL A 148 4.37 -8.51 -9.79
N GLN A 149 4.75 -9.76 -10.08
CA GLN A 149 4.95 -10.22 -11.45
C GLN A 149 3.65 -10.07 -12.27
N SER A 150 2.52 -10.56 -11.74
CA SER A 150 1.22 -10.44 -12.40
C SER A 150 0.84 -8.97 -12.63
N LEU A 151 1.01 -8.10 -11.64
CA LEU A 151 0.80 -6.65 -11.81
C LEU A 151 1.63 -6.07 -12.97
N PHE A 152 2.92 -6.42 -13.03
CA PHE A 152 3.81 -5.90 -14.06
C PHE A 152 3.45 -6.43 -15.45
N GLU A 153 3.16 -7.72 -15.58
CA GLU A 153 2.88 -8.35 -16.87
C GLU A 153 1.48 -8.03 -17.39
N GLU A 154 0.45 -8.04 -16.53
CA GLU A 154 -0.96 -7.92 -16.92
C GLU A 154 -1.46 -6.47 -16.91
N VAL A 155 -1.06 -5.66 -15.93
CA VAL A 155 -1.55 -4.28 -15.78
C VAL A 155 -0.62 -3.30 -16.49
N TYR A 156 0.68 -3.40 -16.23
CA TYR A 156 1.64 -2.46 -16.83
C TYR A 156 2.11 -2.87 -18.23
N GLY A 157 1.97 -4.15 -18.60
CA GLY A 157 2.45 -4.69 -19.88
C GLY A 157 3.98 -4.79 -19.96
N ILE A 158 4.64 -4.89 -18.80
CA ILE A 158 6.10 -4.93 -18.65
C ILE A 158 6.53 -6.40 -18.47
N PRO A 159 7.33 -6.98 -19.38
CA PRO A 159 7.78 -8.36 -19.24
C PRO A 159 8.70 -8.53 -18.03
N TRP A 160 8.35 -9.43 -17.11
CA TRP A 160 9.08 -9.62 -15.85
C TRP A 160 10.54 -10.07 -16.05
N LYS A 161 10.80 -10.81 -17.13
CA LYS A 161 12.12 -11.36 -17.49
C LYS A 161 12.84 -10.55 -18.57
N SER A 162 12.43 -9.31 -18.83
CA SER A 162 13.11 -8.46 -19.83
C SER A 162 14.58 -8.24 -19.45
N LEU A 163 15.50 -8.47 -20.40
CA LEU A 163 16.95 -8.29 -20.23
C LEU A 163 17.34 -6.83 -20.03
N SER A 164 16.61 -5.92 -20.66
CA SER A 164 16.53 -4.53 -20.23
C SER A 164 15.56 -4.49 -19.05
N SER A 165 16.06 -4.13 -17.87
CA SER A 165 15.25 -3.83 -16.68
C SER A 165 14.08 -2.86 -16.97
N ILE A 166 13.32 -2.44 -15.96
CA ILE A 166 12.33 -1.36 -16.11
C ILE A 166 12.96 -0.17 -16.83
N ASP A 167 12.56 0.08 -18.08
CA ASP A 167 13.07 1.20 -18.88
C ASP A 167 12.46 2.53 -18.39
N VAL A 168 13.01 3.66 -18.83
CA VAL A 168 12.59 4.99 -18.35
C VAL A 168 11.10 5.28 -18.65
N ASN A 169 10.56 4.77 -19.76
CA ASN A 169 9.14 4.96 -20.10
C ASN A 169 8.25 4.07 -19.24
N SER A 170 8.65 2.83 -19.03
CA SER A 170 8.00 1.90 -18.10
C SER A 170 7.99 2.45 -16.67
N LEU A 171 9.12 2.98 -16.19
CA LEU A 171 9.23 3.62 -14.88
C LEU A 171 8.36 4.87 -14.79
N LYS A 172 8.34 5.71 -15.84
CA LYS A 172 7.44 6.88 -15.90
C LYS A 172 5.98 6.47 -15.80
N LYS A 173 5.56 5.43 -16.52
CA LYS A 173 4.19 4.90 -16.48
C LYS A 173 3.80 4.45 -15.07
N ILE A 174 4.66 3.66 -14.42
CA ILE A 174 4.43 3.24 -13.03
C ILE A 174 4.35 4.46 -12.11
N LEU A 175 5.30 5.39 -12.21
CA LEU A 175 5.35 6.59 -11.36
C LEU A 175 4.15 7.53 -11.57
N THR A 176 3.55 7.57 -12.76
CA THR A 176 2.33 8.36 -13.01
C THR A 176 1.08 7.73 -12.41
N GLU A 177 1.05 6.40 -12.27
CA GLU A 177 -0.11 5.70 -11.71
C GLU A 177 0.02 5.47 -10.19
N VAL A 178 1.23 5.56 -9.65
CA VAL A 178 1.54 5.31 -8.24
C VAL A 178 1.60 6.61 -7.39
N ARG A 179 1.70 7.79 -8.00
CA ARG A 179 1.78 9.09 -7.30
C ARG A 179 0.41 9.75 -7.11
#